data_AF-A0A7K2Z6C5-F1
#
_entry.id   AF-A0A7K2Z6C5-F1
#
_cell.length_a   1.000
_cell.length_b   1.000
_cell.length_c   1.000
_cell.angle_alpha   90.00
_cell.angle_beta   90.00
_cell.angle_gamma   90.00
#
_symmetry.space_group_name_H-M   'P 1'
#
loop_
_entity.id
_entity.type
_entity.pdbx_description
1 polymer ?
#
loop_
_entity_poly.entity_id
_entity_poly.type
_entity_poly.pdbx_seq_one_letter_code
_entity_poly.pdbx_strand_id
1 'polypeptide(L)'
;LGLDHPTPGPGRYGLRRHYRTAPWTDLVEVHWSPEAEAYVTPVGDHLVGVAVLSRDRRPYDEHLAGFPALAARLGPHATPVRGAGPLRQRASAP
;
A
#
# COMPACT_ATOMS: atom_id res chain seq x y z
N LEU A 1 8.41 -13.43 19.13
CA LEU A 1 9.16 -12.54 18.21
C LEU A 1 9.46 -11.15 18.82
N GLY A 2 8.89 -10.76 19.97
CA GLY A 2 9.26 -9.50 20.65
C GLY A 2 8.96 -8.23 19.84
N LEU A 3 8.09 -8.31 18.83
CA LEU A 3 7.84 -7.24 17.85
C LEU A 3 6.94 -6.13 18.39
N ASP A 4 6.38 -6.29 19.58
CA ASP A 4 5.45 -5.33 20.19
C ASP A 4 6.18 -4.21 20.97
N HIS A 5 7.52 -4.18 20.91
CA HIS A 5 8.29 -3.15 21.58
C HIS A 5 8.11 -1.78 20.90
N PRO A 6 7.70 -0.74 21.66
CA PRO A 6 7.53 0.59 21.10
C PRO A 6 8.85 1.09 20.50
N THR A 7 8.77 1.52 19.24
CA THR A 7 9.91 2.02 18.49
C THR A 7 9.77 3.55 18.32
N PRO A 8 10.75 4.38 18.73
CA PRO A 8 10.57 5.84 18.76
C PRO A 8 10.46 6.46 17.36
N GLY A 9 9.42 7.24 17.06
CA GLY A 9 9.25 7.93 15.79
C GLY A 9 7.93 7.56 15.09
N PRO A 10 7.54 8.27 14.02
CA PRO A 10 6.28 8.03 13.33
C PRO A 10 6.25 6.63 12.71
N GLY A 11 5.18 5.88 12.98
CA GLY A 11 4.98 4.55 12.41
C GLY A 11 4.84 4.64 10.89
N ARG A 12 5.46 3.71 10.14
CA ARG A 12 5.24 3.59 8.70
C ARG A 12 4.34 2.40 8.43
N TYR A 13 3.25 2.61 7.73
CA TYR A 13 2.26 1.58 7.40
C TYR A 13 2.36 1.26 5.91
N GLY A 14 2.32 -0.03 5.58
CA GLY A 14 2.25 -0.48 4.20
C GLY A 14 1.03 -1.36 3.99
N LEU A 15 0.10 -0.89 3.18
CA LEU A 15 -1.12 -1.61 2.80
C LEU A 15 -1.08 -1.90 1.30
N ARG A 16 -1.62 -3.03 0.88
CA ARG A 16 -1.73 -3.40 -0.53
C ARG A 16 -3.03 -4.11 -0.83
N ARG A 17 -3.50 -3.96 -2.05
CA ARG A 17 -4.66 -4.65 -2.61
C ARG A 17 -4.44 -4.89 -4.09
N HIS A 18 -4.98 -5.99 -4.63
CA HIS A 18 -4.96 -6.24 -6.07
C HIS A 18 -6.29 -5.84 -6.70
N TYR A 19 -6.23 -5.39 -7.94
CA TYR A 19 -7.37 -4.90 -8.72
C TYR A 19 -7.44 -5.61 -10.08
N ARG A 20 -8.66 -5.98 -10.49
CA ARG A 20 -8.95 -6.55 -11.81
C ARG A 20 -8.91 -5.45 -12.87
N THR A 21 -7.70 -5.05 -13.23
CA THR A 21 -7.41 -4.03 -14.23
C THR A 21 -6.26 -4.53 -15.08
N ALA A 22 -6.42 -4.49 -16.41
CA ALA A 22 -5.30 -4.75 -17.32
C ALA A 22 -4.20 -3.72 -17.06
N PRO A 23 -2.94 -4.13 -16.88
CA PRO A 23 -1.82 -3.21 -16.77
C PRO A 23 -1.79 -2.28 -17.99
N TRP A 24 -1.50 -1.02 -17.75
CA TRP A 24 -1.43 0.01 -18.80
C TRP A 24 0.01 0.38 -19.18
N THR A 25 0.95 -0.16 -18.45
CA THR A 25 2.39 -0.14 -18.69
C THR A 25 2.97 -1.44 -18.12
N ASP A 26 4.16 -1.80 -18.58
CA ASP A 26 5.01 -2.86 -18.05
C ASP A 26 5.93 -2.38 -16.90
N LEU A 27 5.93 -1.08 -16.60
CA LEU A 27 6.73 -0.46 -15.55
C LEU A 27 6.01 -0.44 -14.20
N VAL A 28 6.79 -0.28 -13.13
CA VAL A 28 6.24 0.12 -11.82
C VAL A 28 6.04 1.63 -11.82
N GLU A 29 4.80 2.07 -11.64
CA GLU A 29 4.47 3.48 -11.49
C GLU A 29 4.43 3.87 -10.02
N VAL A 30 4.91 5.07 -9.72
CA VAL A 30 4.89 5.65 -8.37
C VAL A 30 4.13 6.97 -8.41
N HIS A 31 3.09 7.07 -7.58
CA HIS A 31 2.31 8.28 -7.38
C HIS A 31 2.59 8.83 -5.99
N TRP A 32 2.72 10.15 -5.90
CA TRP A 32 2.94 10.86 -4.65
C TRP A 32 1.73 11.69 -4.28
N SER A 33 1.40 11.70 -2.99
CA SER A 33 0.46 12.62 -2.35
C SER A 33 1.16 13.23 -1.13
N PRO A 34 0.61 14.30 -0.51
CA PRO A 34 1.23 14.88 0.68
C PRO A 34 1.36 13.88 1.85
N GLU A 35 0.43 12.93 1.99
CA GLU A 35 0.35 12.01 3.13
C GLU A 35 0.84 10.57 2.82
N ALA A 36 1.04 10.21 1.55
CA ALA A 36 1.35 8.86 1.14
C ALA A 36 2.02 8.75 -0.24
N GLU A 37 2.64 7.60 -0.49
CA GLU A 37 3.14 7.15 -1.80
C GLU A 37 2.38 5.89 -2.22
N ALA A 38 1.94 5.81 -3.47
CA ALA A 38 1.26 4.66 -4.05
C ALA A 38 2.09 4.06 -5.19
N TYR A 39 2.32 2.76 -5.13
CA TYR A 39 3.02 1.97 -6.14
C TYR A 39 1.99 1.15 -6.90
N VAL A 40 2.04 1.21 -8.22
CA VAL A 40 1.26 0.34 -9.10
C VAL A 40 2.21 -0.62 -9.78
N THR A 41 1.96 -1.92 -9.62
CA THR A 41 2.79 -2.98 -10.16
C THR A 41 1.94 -3.90 -11.03
N PRO A 42 2.29 -4.07 -12.32
CA PRO A 42 1.73 -5.15 -13.13
C PRO A 42 2.04 -6.50 -12.48
N VAL A 43 1.01 -7.31 -12.17
CA VAL A 43 1.18 -8.64 -11.54
C VAL A 43 0.50 -9.75 -12.33
N GLY A 44 -0.09 -9.42 -13.48
CA GLY A 44 -0.66 -10.34 -14.47
C GLY A 44 -1.43 -9.58 -15.55
N ASP A 45 -1.85 -10.27 -16.61
CA ASP A 45 -2.45 -9.65 -17.82
C ASP A 45 -3.71 -8.80 -17.55
N HIS A 46 -4.42 -9.12 -16.47
CA HIS A 46 -5.64 -8.43 -16.03
C HIS A 46 -5.59 -8.05 -14.55
N LEU A 47 -4.39 -7.90 -14.00
CA LEU A 47 -4.19 -7.71 -12.57
C LEU A 47 -3.08 -6.69 -12.29
N VAL A 48 -3.43 -5.64 -11.55
CA VAL A 48 -2.45 -4.70 -10.97
C VAL A 48 -2.48 -4.81 -9.44
N GLY A 49 -1.29 -4.78 -8.84
CA GLY A 49 -1.10 -4.61 -7.42
C GLY A 49 -0.94 -3.12 -7.12
N VAL A 50 -1.70 -2.63 -6.14
CA VAL A 50 -1.54 -1.26 -5.64
C VAL A 50 -1.11 -1.34 -4.18
N ALA A 51 0.07 -0.80 -3.88
CA ALA A 51 0.60 -0.69 -2.53
C ALA A 51 0.69 0.78 -2.12
N VAL A 52 0.18 1.12 -0.95
CA VAL A 52 0.24 2.47 -0.39
C VAL A 52 1.08 2.45 0.88
N LEU A 53 2.09 3.32 0.93
CA LEU A 53 2.91 3.55 2.11
C LEU A 53 2.59 4.93 2.70
N SER A 54 2.39 4.97 4.02
CA SER A 54 2.03 6.20 4.74
C SER A 54 2.64 6.22 6.14
N ARG A 55 2.62 7.40 6.76
CA ARG A 55 2.91 7.60 8.19
C ARG A 55 1.66 7.51 9.07
N ASP A 56 0.48 7.54 8.46
CA ASP A 56 -0.80 7.52 9.17
C ASP A 56 -1.42 6.12 9.16
N ARG A 57 -1.96 5.70 10.30
CA ARG A 57 -2.70 4.44 10.40
C ARG A 57 -4.17 4.68 10.07
N ARG A 58 -4.56 4.45 8.83
CA ARG A 58 -5.97 4.53 8.42
C ARG A 58 -6.34 3.45 7.39
N PRO A 59 -7.64 3.24 7.14
CA PRO A 59 -8.09 2.28 6.13
C PRO A 59 -7.50 2.53 4.74
N TYR A 60 -7.32 1.45 3.99
CA TYR A 60 -6.75 1.50 2.63
C TYR A 60 -7.52 2.44 1.70
N ASP A 61 -8.85 2.40 1.73
CA ASP A 61 -9.68 3.19 0.82
C ASP A 61 -9.60 4.69 1.13
N GLU A 62 -9.39 5.06 2.40
CA GLU A 62 -9.09 6.45 2.77
C GLU A 62 -7.76 6.89 2.19
N HIS A 63 -6.71 6.07 2.25
CA HIS A 63 -5.43 6.40 1.59
C HIS A 63 -5.58 6.55 0.08
N LEU A 64 -6.31 5.62 -0.57
CA LEU A 64 -6.51 5.65 -2.02
C LEU A 64 -7.25 6.91 -2.51
N ALA A 65 -8.12 7.49 -1.68
CA ALA A 65 -8.80 8.75 -1.97
C ALA A 65 -7.83 9.93 -2.19
N GLY A 66 -6.59 9.85 -1.68
CA GLY A 66 -5.53 10.83 -1.96
C GLY A 66 -4.98 10.78 -3.40
N PHE A 67 -5.39 9.78 -4.19
CA PHE A 67 -4.90 9.57 -5.56
C PHE A 67 -6.08 9.47 -6.56
N PRO A 68 -6.88 10.54 -6.75
CA PRO A 68 -8.14 10.46 -7.51
C PRO A 68 -7.94 9.97 -8.95
N ALA A 69 -6.87 10.40 -9.63
CA ALA A 69 -6.57 9.96 -10.99
C ALA A 69 -6.22 8.45 -11.07
N LEU A 70 -5.50 7.93 -10.07
CA LEU A 70 -5.22 6.51 -9.95
C LEU A 70 -6.49 5.74 -9.63
N ALA A 71 -7.27 6.19 -8.64
CA ALA A 71 -8.51 5.54 -8.21
C ALA A 71 -9.51 5.39 -9.37
N ALA A 72 -9.63 6.41 -10.23
CA ALA A 72 -10.50 6.38 -11.41
C ALA A 72 -10.11 5.32 -12.44
N ARG A 73 -8.86 4.82 -12.43
CA ARG A 73 -8.35 3.80 -13.35
C ARG A 73 -8.55 2.37 -12.83
N LEU A 74 -8.76 2.22 -11.53
CA LEU A 74 -8.84 0.91 -10.89
C LEU A 74 -10.24 0.29 -11.08
N GLY A 75 -10.25 -1.00 -11.43
CA GLY A 75 -11.46 -1.79 -11.53
C GLY A 75 -11.91 -2.36 -10.18
N PRO A 76 -12.71 -3.44 -10.18
CA PRO A 76 -13.07 -4.14 -8.94
C PRO A 76 -11.84 -4.72 -8.23
N HIS A 77 -11.84 -4.72 -6.90
CA HIS A 77 -10.78 -5.39 -6.15
C HIS A 77 -10.83 -6.92 -6.34
N ALA A 78 -9.66 -7.53 -6.48
CA ALA A 78 -9.49 -8.98 -6.62
C ALA A 78 -9.18 -9.67 -5.28
N THR A 79 -8.61 -8.93 -4.32
CA THR A 79 -8.17 -9.45 -3.03
C THR A 79 -8.59 -8.53 -1.88
N PRO A 80 -8.69 -9.05 -0.65
CA PRO A 80 -8.77 -8.22 0.55
C PRO A 80 -7.52 -7.36 0.72
N VAL A 81 -7.63 -6.29 1.52
CA VAL A 81 -6.45 -5.52 1.93
C VAL A 81 -5.51 -6.44 2.72
N ARG A 82 -4.23 -6.43 2.36
CA ARG A 82 -3.14 -7.06 3.10
C ARG A 82 -2.10 -6.00 3.40
N GLY A 83 -1.27 -6.23 4.40
CA GLY A 83 -0.30 -5.22 4.81
C GLY A 83 0.02 -5.34 6.27
N ALA A 84 1.06 -4.65 6.69
CA ALA A 84 1.51 -4.63 8.06
C ALA A 84 2.04 -3.25 8.41
N GLY A 85 1.97 -2.92 9.69
CA GLY A 85 2.57 -1.73 10.22
C GLY A 85 2.41 -1.67 11.75
N PRO A 86 3.27 -0.91 12.43
CA PRO A 86 4.37 -0.15 11.84
C PRO A 86 5.51 -1.04 11.30
N LEU A 87 6.07 -0.69 10.14
CA LEU A 87 7.15 -1.43 9.45
C LEU A 87 8.49 -1.34 10.21
N ARG A 88 8.64 -0.33 11.08
CA ARG A 88 9.78 -0.22 11.99
C ARG A 88 9.39 -0.83 13.34
N GLN A 89 9.71 -2.10 13.52
CA GLN A 89 9.58 -2.82 14.78
C GLN A 89 10.96 -3.11 15.38
N ARG A 90 11.04 -3.07 16.71
CA ARG A 90 12.18 -3.64 17.43
C ARG A 90 11.96 -5.15 17.51
N ALA A 91 12.99 -5.92 17.21
CA ALA A 91 13.02 -7.36 17.46
C ALA A 91 14.07 -7.63 18.54
N SER A 92 13.74 -8.45 19.52
CA SER A 92 14.70 -9.03 20.47
C SER A 92 14.78 -10.54 20.26
N ALA A 93 15.96 -11.11 20.51
CA ALA A 93 16.11 -12.55 20.62
C ALA A 93 15.30 -13.07 21.83
N PRO A 94 14.78 -14.31 21.78
CA PRO A 94 14.13 -14.93 22.94
C PRO A 94 15.08 -15.10 24.13
#